data_AF-A0A947RFK4-F1
#
_entry.id   AF-A0A947RFK4-F1
#
_cell.length_a   1.000
_cell.length_b   1.000
_cell.length_c   1.000
_cell.angle_alpha   90.00
_cell.angle_beta   90.00
_cell.angle_gamma   90.00
#
_symmetry.space_group_name_H-M   'P 1'
#
loop_
_entity.id
_entity.type
_entity.pdbx_description
1 polymer ?
#
loop_
_entity_poly.entity_id
_entity_poly.type
_entity_poly.pdbx_seq_one_letter_code
_entity_poly.pdbx_strand_id
1 'polypeptide(L)'
;MKEKILIATRNKGKVKEIGDILTTAGATGITFLQPDDLNISGSPDETGDDYETNSIIKARFYGERSGLLTIADDSGLEVHTLDGFPGIKSARLE
;
A
#
# COMPACT_ATOMS: atom_id res chain seq x y z
N MET A 1 22.07 -12.83 1.80
CA MET A 1 21.31 -11.99 0.83
C MET A 1 20.33 -11.17 1.63
N LYS A 2 20.15 -9.87 1.33
CA LYS A 2 19.08 -9.08 1.97
C LYS A 2 17.74 -9.48 1.35
N GLU A 3 16.75 -9.80 2.16
CA GLU A 3 15.39 -10.06 1.67
C GLU A 3 14.79 -8.75 1.16
N LYS A 4 13.98 -8.85 0.10
CA LYS A 4 13.30 -7.70 -0.51
C LYS A 4 11.80 -7.87 -0.36
N ILE A 5 11.15 -6.85 0.17
CA ILE A 5 9.70 -6.78 0.28
C ILE A 5 9.23 -5.56 -0.50
N LEU A 6 8.18 -5.73 -1.31
CA LEU A 6 7.54 -4.64 -2.01
C LEU A 6 6.44 -4.05 -1.14
N ILE A 7 6.46 -2.73 -0.95
CA ILE A 7 5.35 -1.97 -0.39
C ILE A 7 4.53 -1.44 -1.57
N ALA A 8 3.34 -1.98 -1.77
CA ALA A 8 2.45 -1.78 -2.91
C ALA A 8 1.74 -0.41 -2.90
N THR A 9 2.51 0.67 -2.79
CA THR A 9 2.01 2.05 -2.83
C THR A 9 3.04 2.97 -3.48
N ARG A 10 2.56 4.00 -4.19
CA ARG A 10 3.41 5.11 -4.68
C ARG A 10 3.49 6.29 -3.70
N ASN A 11 2.76 6.21 -2.58
CA ASN A 11 2.84 7.23 -1.55
C ASN A 11 4.14 7.05 -0.74
N LYS A 12 5.14 7.90 -1.00
CA LYS A 12 6.44 7.89 -0.31
C LYS A 12 6.34 8.00 1.21
N GLY A 13 5.33 8.71 1.72
CA GLY A 13 5.05 8.80 3.16
C GLY A 13 4.68 7.43 3.73
N LYS A 14 3.74 6.73 3.09
CA LYS A 14 3.34 5.36 3.49
C LYS A 14 4.50 4.37 3.42
N VAL A 15 5.32 4.43 2.36
CA VAL A 15 6.50 3.55 2.23
C VAL A 15 7.43 3.72 3.43
N LYS A 16 7.70 4.96 3.82
CA LYS A 16 8.53 5.27 4.98
C LYS A 16 7.88 4.79 6.29
N GLU A 17 6.60 5.12 6.51
CA GLU A 17 5.89 4.73 7.74
C GLU A 17 5.82 3.21 7.92
N ILE A 18 5.44 2.47 6.88
CA ILE A 18 5.38 1.00 6.93
C ILE A 18 6.77 0.40 7.16
N GLY A 19 7.78 0.91 6.45
CA GLY A 19 9.17 0.47 6.63
C GLY A 19 9.68 0.72 8.05
N ASP A 20 9.37 1.88 8.63
CA ASP A 20 9.72 2.25 10.00
C ASP A 20 9.03 1.31 11.00
N ILE A 21 7.71 1.08 10.86
CA ILE A 21 6.92 0.18 11.72
C ILE A 21 7.50 -1.24 11.70
N LEU A 22 7.77 -1.80 10.52
CA LEU A 22 8.29 -3.16 10.39
C LEU A 22 9.70 -3.28 10.98
N THR A 23 10.55 -2.26 10.77
CA THR A 23 11.88 -2.22 11.37
C THR A 23 11.79 -2.19 12.89
N THR A 24 10.91 -1.36 13.46
CA THR A 24 10.65 -1.30 14.91
C THR A 24 10.09 -2.62 15.45
N ALA A 25 9.29 -3.34 14.66
CA ALA A 25 8.79 -4.67 15.00
C ALA A 25 9.85 -5.80 14.91
N GLY A 26 11.09 -5.48 14.53
CA GLY A 26 12.21 -6.43 14.49
C GLY A 26 12.52 -6.99 13.10
N ALA A 27 11.85 -6.53 12.04
CA ALA A 27 12.12 -6.92 10.67
C ALA A 27 13.41 -6.24 10.16
N THR A 28 14.57 -6.76 10.58
CA THR A 28 15.89 -6.24 10.21
C THR A 28 16.48 -6.98 9.02
N GLY A 29 17.38 -6.34 8.27
CA GLY A 29 18.02 -6.96 7.10
C GLY A 29 17.14 -7.03 5.84
N ILE A 30 15.94 -6.46 5.88
CA ILE A 30 15.02 -6.35 4.76
C ILE A 30 15.26 -5.02 4.01
N THR A 31 15.15 -5.07 2.69
CA THR A 31 15.10 -3.89 1.82
C THR A 31 13.66 -3.70 1.36
N PHE A 32 13.03 -2.62 1.80
CA PHE A 32 11.70 -2.23 1.34
C PHE A 32 11.83 -1.50 0.01
N LEU A 33 11.10 -1.99 -0.99
CA LEU A 33 11.00 -1.41 -2.32
C LEU A 33 9.60 -0.83 -2.51
N GLN A 34 9.46 0.12 -3.42
CA GLN A 34 8.20 0.65 -3.93
C GLN A 34 8.05 0.33 -5.43
N PRO A 35 6.85 0.43 -6.03
CA PRO A 35 6.63 0.05 -7.43
C PRO A 35 7.58 0.73 -8.42
N ASP A 36 7.93 2.00 -8.14
CA ASP A 36 8.80 2.81 -8.99
C ASP A 36 10.26 2.30 -8.98
N ASP A 37 10.73 1.68 -7.88
CA ASP A 37 12.09 1.09 -7.81
C ASP A 37 12.23 -0.13 -8.74
N LEU A 38 11.10 -0.74 -9.10
CA LEU A 38 11.01 -1.91 -9.96
C LEU A 38 10.52 -1.57 -11.38
N ASN A 39 10.33 -0.29 -11.68
CA ASN A 39 9.75 0.19 -12.94
C ASN A 39 8.39 -0.43 -13.26
N ILE A 40 7.57 -0.75 -12.25
CA ILE A 40 6.23 -1.31 -12.46
C ILE A 40 5.30 -0.19 -12.93
N SER A 41 4.81 -0.31 -14.15
CA SER A 41 3.88 0.65 -14.76
C SER A 41 2.44 0.37 -14.35
N GLY A 42 1.61 1.43 -14.40
CA GLY A 42 0.18 1.37 -14.10
C GLY A 42 -0.15 1.31 -12.61
N SER A 43 -1.43 1.38 -12.29
CA SER A 43 -1.99 1.23 -10.96
C SER A 43 -3.23 0.34 -11.05
N PRO A 44 -3.53 -0.47 -10.03
CA PRO A 44 -4.77 -1.23 -10.04
C PRO A 44 -5.97 -0.30 -9.96
N ASP A 45 -7.08 -0.75 -10.51
CA ASP A 45 -8.39 -0.14 -10.24
C ASP A 45 -8.85 -0.58 -8.85
N GLU A 46 -8.96 0.38 -7.93
CA GLU A 46 -9.43 0.19 -6.56
C GLU A 46 -10.97 0.14 -6.56
N THR A 47 -11.52 -1.02 -6.95
CA THR A 47 -12.96 -1.26 -7.08
C THR A 47 -13.60 -1.91 -5.85
N GLY A 48 -12.86 -2.04 -4.75
CA GLY A 48 -13.36 -2.60 -3.50
C GLY A 48 -14.30 -1.64 -2.78
N ASP A 49 -15.28 -2.21 -2.08
CA ASP A 49 -16.24 -1.46 -1.26
C ASP A 49 -15.69 -1.11 0.14
N ASP A 50 -14.51 -1.64 0.49
CA ASP A 50 -13.81 -1.40 1.75
C ASP A 50 -12.28 -1.35 1.59
N TYR A 51 -11.58 -0.87 2.62
CA TYR A 51 -10.12 -0.74 2.62
C TYR A 51 -9.40 -2.09 2.53
N GLU A 52 -9.96 -3.15 3.11
CA GLU A 52 -9.35 -4.48 3.09
C GLU A 52 -9.28 -5.01 1.66
N THR A 53 -10.38 -4.91 0.91
CA THR A 53 -10.49 -5.32 -0.48
C THR A 53 -9.54 -4.52 -1.36
N ASN A 54 -9.48 -3.19 -1.19
CA ASN A 54 -8.53 -2.35 -1.94
C ASN A 54 -7.08 -2.69 -1.62
N SER A 55 -6.76 -2.96 -0.34
CA SER A 55 -5.43 -3.41 0.08
C SER A 55 -5.05 -4.72 -0.61
N ILE A 56 -5.95 -5.71 -0.64
CA ILE A 56 -5.72 -7.00 -1.32
C ILE A 56 -5.51 -6.81 -2.82
N ILE A 57 -6.34 -5.99 -3.47
CA ILE A 57 -6.21 -5.68 -4.91
C ILE A 57 -4.82 -5.13 -5.22
N LYS A 58 -4.34 -4.16 -4.42
CA LYS A 58 -3.00 -3.57 -4.57
C LYS A 58 -1.89 -4.60 -4.35
N ALA A 59 -1.97 -5.37 -3.27
CA ALA A 59 -0.97 -6.39 -2.97
C ALA A 59 -0.83 -7.41 -4.11
N ARG A 60 -1.96 -7.88 -4.65
CA ARG A 60 -1.98 -8.82 -5.79
C ARG A 60 -1.42 -8.19 -7.05
N PHE A 61 -1.91 -7.02 -7.45
CA PHE A 61 -1.49 -6.35 -8.68
C PHE A 61 0.02 -6.13 -8.74
N TYR A 62 0.60 -5.60 -7.67
CA TYR A 62 2.03 -5.30 -7.60
C TYR A 62 2.87 -6.55 -7.29
N GLY A 63 2.35 -7.49 -6.50
CA GLY A 63 3.01 -8.75 -6.18
C GLY A 63 3.18 -9.65 -7.39
N GLU A 64 2.13 -9.82 -8.21
CA GLU A 64 2.19 -10.60 -9.45
C GLU A 64 3.21 -10.04 -10.45
N ARG A 65 3.34 -8.70 -10.52
CA ARG A 65 4.26 -8.02 -11.44
C ARG A 65 5.71 -8.00 -10.97
N SER A 66 5.93 -8.04 -9.65
CA SER A 66 7.27 -8.00 -9.06
C SER A 66 7.84 -9.39 -8.80
N GLY A 67 7.00 -10.39 -8.56
CA GLY A 67 7.41 -11.70 -8.04
C GLY A 67 7.92 -11.65 -6.59
N LEU A 68 7.73 -10.55 -5.87
CA LEU A 68 8.20 -10.37 -4.50
C LEU A 68 7.07 -10.55 -3.49
N LEU A 69 7.44 -10.92 -2.26
CA LEU A 69 6.55 -10.77 -1.12
C LEU A 69 6.13 -9.30 -1.03
N THR A 70 4.83 -9.06 -0.98
CA THR A 70 4.25 -7.73 -1.15
C THR A 70 3.28 -7.41 -0.03
N ILE A 71 3.46 -6.24 0.56
CA ILE A 71 2.59 -5.66 1.59
C ILE A 71 1.85 -4.49 0.95
N ALA A 72 0.55 -4.38 1.20
CA ALA A 72 -0.24 -3.22 0.81
C ALA A 72 -0.99 -2.67 2.02
N ASP A 73 -1.37 -1.41 1.90
CA ASP A 73 -2.22 -0.71 2.86
C ASP A 73 -3.19 0.17 2.07
N ASP A 74 -4.39 0.34 2.62
CA ASP A 74 -5.39 1.27 2.16
C ASP A 74 -6.00 2.01 3.34
N SER A 75 -6.11 3.33 3.20
CA SER A 75 -6.53 4.19 4.30
C SER A 75 -7.33 5.38 3.79
N GLY A 76 -8.21 5.88 4.64
CA GLY A 76 -9.06 7.02 4.36
C GLY A 76 -9.35 7.84 5.61
N LEU A 77 -9.96 9.00 5.39
CA LEU A 77 -10.58 9.85 6.38
C LEU A 77 -12.06 9.48 6.46
N GLU A 78 -12.54 9.21 7.67
CA GLU A 78 -13.96 8.98 7.94
C GLU A 78 -14.47 10.03 8.92
N VAL A 79 -15.50 10.78 8.50
CA VAL A 79 -16.12 11.80 9.33
C VAL A 79 -17.48 11.28 9.82
N HIS A 80 -17.60 11.09 11.13
CA HIS A 80 -18.81 10.53 11.74
C HIS A 80 -20.07 11.33 11.40
N THR A 81 -20.02 12.67 11.41
CA THR A 81 -21.17 13.53 11.07
C THR A 81 -21.54 13.52 9.58
N LEU A 82 -20.69 12.91 8.74
CA LEU A 82 -20.93 12.72 7.31
C LEU A 82 -21.10 11.23 6.98
N ASP A 83 -21.55 10.42 7.95
CA ASP A 83 -21.77 8.97 7.80
C ASP A 83 -20.53 8.24 7.26
N GLY A 84 -19.34 8.64 7.71
CA GLY A 84 -18.06 8.03 7.32
C GLY A 84 -17.48 8.58 6.01
N PHE A 85 -18.15 9.49 5.32
CA PHE A 85 -17.60 10.16 4.15
C PHE A 85 -16.36 11.01 4.51
N PRO A 86 -15.31 11.08 3.66
CA PRO A 86 -15.17 10.49 2.31
C PRO A 86 -14.83 8.99 2.25
N GLY A 87 -14.35 8.39 3.34
CA GLY A 87 -14.00 6.98 3.41
C GLY A 87 -12.98 6.57 2.33
N ILE A 88 -13.25 5.49 1.60
CA ILE A 88 -12.42 5.00 0.48
C ILE A 88 -12.14 6.05 -0.61
N LYS A 89 -12.94 7.13 -0.70
CA LYS A 89 -12.76 8.22 -1.68
C LYS A 89 -11.82 9.32 -1.22
N SER A 90 -11.18 9.16 -0.06
CA SER A 90 -10.37 10.21 0.57
C SER A 90 -9.30 10.82 -0.33
N ALA A 91 -8.63 10.00 -1.15
CA ALA A 91 -7.58 10.46 -2.04
C ALA A 91 -8.10 11.03 -3.38
N ARG A 92 -9.41 10.95 -3.63
CA ARG A 92 -10.06 11.26 -4.91
C ARG A 92 -11.29 12.17 -4.74
N LEU A 93 -11.35 12.90 -3.64
CA LEU A 93 -12.34 13.96 -3.42
C LEU A 93 -12.12 15.05 -4.46
N GLU A 94 -13.06 15.17 -5.41
CA GLU A 94 -13.18 16.29 -6.33
C GLU A 94 -13.98 17.44 -5.72
#